data_AF-A0A2S0JX03-F1
#
_entry.id   AF-A0A2S0JX03-F1
#
_cell.length_a   1.000
_cell.length_b   1.000
_cell.length_c   1.000
_cell.angle_alpha   90.00
_cell.angle_beta   90.00
_cell.angle_gamma   90.00
#
_symmetry.space_group_name_H-M   'P 1'
#
loop_
_entity.id
_entity.type
_entity.pdbx_description
1 polymer ?
#
loop_
_entity_poly.entity_id
_entity_poly.type
_entity_poly.pdbx_seq_one_letter_code
_entity_poly.pdbx_strand_id
1 'polypeptide(L)'
;MLRKIVMFVGVLLVAIVTFNLVDRLLAADTSENKEGQGSFVSQEQLSMATLKDKLRAIYVGVDVKTTPKKELVLQVVADEDYFNLVTKDMEPIAKSVIANSPFMDYTLVFERWELTSRDEEDINLDNGVSNFIKTIVESLESYTVFKHVTTDHQSFITIQTTIDSSEKDAEKLALEMEETVYEIINFQNRNEQSQKRTYDIKIVSAQGKVLNR
;
A
#
# COMPACT_ATOMS: atom_id res chain seq x y z
N MET A 1 54.72 14.85 13.53
CA MET A 1 53.55 13.98 13.77
C MET A 1 52.30 14.84 13.59
N LEU A 2 51.69 14.79 12.40
CA LEU A 2 50.68 15.75 11.97
C LEU A 2 49.27 15.21 12.23
N ARG A 3 48.44 16.08 12.80
CA ARG A 3 47.00 15.96 13.07
C ARG A 3 46.22 15.30 11.94
N LYS A 4 45.26 14.44 12.28
CA LYS A 4 44.12 14.12 11.40
C LYS A 4 42.86 14.75 11.98
N ILE A 5 42.48 15.88 11.41
CA ILE A 5 41.12 16.42 11.38
C ILE A 5 40.46 15.85 10.11
N VAL A 6 39.13 15.94 10.02
CA VAL A 6 38.27 15.91 8.81
C VAL A 6 37.58 14.54 8.62
N MET A 7 36.25 14.39 8.41
CA MET A 7 35.22 15.27 7.84
C MET A 7 33.81 14.86 8.29
N PHE A 8 32.92 15.85 8.46
CA PHE A 8 31.48 15.68 8.23
C PHE A 8 31.25 15.02 6.86
N VAL A 9 30.52 13.91 6.79
CA VAL A 9 29.87 13.50 5.54
C VAL A 9 28.47 14.10 5.57
N GLY A 10 28.41 15.36 5.14
CA GLY A 10 27.19 15.96 4.64
C GLY A 10 26.99 15.53 3.18
N VAL A 11 25.75 15.15 2.87
CA VAL A 11 25.03 15.38 1.60
C VAL A 11 25.74 14.92 0.32
N LEU A 12 25.20 13.88 -0.36
CA LEU A 12 24.72 13.93 -1.75
C LEU A 12 24.32 12.51 -2.23
N LEU A 13 23.03 12.20 -2.25
CA LEU A 13 22.46 11.23 -3.21
C LEU A 13 21.17 11.86 -3.76
N VAL A 14 21.36 12.82 -4.67
CA VAL A 14 20.30 13.30 -5.57
C VAL A 14 20.58 12.73 -6.96
N ALA A 15 19.51 12.26 -7.60
CA ALA A 15 19.39 11.75 -8.98
C ALA A 15 19.96 10.33 -9.15
N ILE A 16 19.24 9.33 -9.67
CA ILE A 16 18.31 9.30 -10.81
C ILE A 16 17.39 8.06 -10.65
N VAL A 17 16.07 8.20 -10.41
CA VAL A 17 15.03 7.26 -10.95
C VAL A 17 13.61 7.90 -11.01
N THR A 18 13.44 9.22 -11.07
CA THR A 18 12.08 9.81 -11.14
C THR A 18 11.67 10.35 -12.52
N PHE A 19 12.47 10.14 -13.57
CA PHE A 19 12.10 10.64 -14.91
C PHE A 19 11.06 9.80 -15.66
N ASN A 20 10.84 8.53 -15.30
CA ASN A 20 9.93 7.67 -16.07
C ASN A 20 8.43 7.94 -15.86
N LEU A 21 8.01 8.61 -14.77
CA LEU A 21 6.59 8.95 -14.58
C LEU A 21 6.20 10.26 -15.29
N VAL A 22 7.10 11.25 -15.31
CA VAL A 22 6.82 12.56 -15.92
C VAL A 22 6.88 12.47 -17.45
N ASP A 23 7.81 11.69 -18.02
CA ASP A 23 7.88 11.52 -19.48
C ASP A 23 6.66 10.78 -20.05
N ARG A 24 6.07 9.85 -19.30
CA ARG A 24 4.83 9.16 -19.71
C ARG A 24 3.60 10.07 -19.65
N LEU A 25 3.64 11.12 -18.82
CA LEU A 25 2.59 12.13 -18.70
C LEU A 25 2.74 13.26 -19.72
N LEU A 26 3.97 13.73 -19.99
CA LEU A 26 4.23 14.79 -20.99
C LEU A 26 4.07 14.29 -22.43
N ALA A 27 4.30 13.00 -22.70
CA ALA A 27 4.03 12.41 -24.02
C ALA A 27 2.53 12.39 -24.37
N ALA A 28 1.63 12.51 -23.39
CA ALA A 28 0.19 12.61 -23.63
C ALA A 28 -0.27 14.02 -24.05
N ASP A 29 0.55 15.06 -23.79
CA ASP A 29 0.19 16.46 -24.06
C ASP A 29 0.61 16.96 -25.45
N THR A 30 1.21 16.11 -26.29
CA THR A 30 1.65 16.52 -27.65
C THR A 30 0.93 15.77 -28.78
N SER A 31 -0.37 15.52 -28.65
CA SER A 31 -1.21 15.20 -29.81
C SER A 31 -2.37 16.19 -29.92
N GLU A 32 -2.29 17.05 -30.93
CA GLU A 32 -3.39 17.91 -31.36
C GLU A 32 -4.68 17.10 -31.59
N ASN A 33 -5.73 17.59 -30.92
CA ASN A 33 -7.10 17.64 -31.41
C ASN A 33 -7.88 16.31 -31.54
N LYS A 34 -8.48 15.86 -30.42
CA LYS A 34 -9.86 15.32 -30.37
C LYS A 34 -10.50 15.62 -29.02
N GLU A 35 -11.55 16.44 -29.04
CA GLU A 35 -12.47 16.64 -27.92
C GLU A 35 -13.12 15.32 -27.52
N GLY A 36 -13.22 15.08 -26.20
CA GLY A 36 -14.09 14.05 -25.64
C GLY A 36 -13.48 13.25 -24.49
N GLN A 37 -13.53 13.84 -23.29
CA GLN A 37 -13.51 13.13 -22.00
C GLN A 37 -12.13 12.61 -21.51
N GLY A 38 -11.17 13.53 -21.35
CA GLY A 38 -10.05 13.31 -20.44
C GLY A 38 -10.53 13.36 -18.99
N SER A 39 -10.35 12.27 -18.24
CA SER A 39 -10.58 12.24 -16.79
C SER A 39 -9.69 13.30 -16.13
N PHE A 40 -10.29 14.43 -15.75
CA PHE A 40 -9.58 15.49 -15.04
C PHE A 40 -9.33 14.99 -13.61
N VAL A 41 -8.16 14.41 -13.36
CA VAL A 41 -7.75 13.97 -12.02
C VAL A 41 -7.67 15.21 -11.13
N SER A 42 -8.43 15.23 -10.03
CA SER A 42 -8.46 16.40 -9.15
C SER A 42 -7.14 16.55 -8.39
N GLN A 43 -6.81 17.78 -7.99
CA GLN A 43 -5.62 18.04 -7.16
C GLN A 43 -5.66 17.28 -5.83
N GLU A 44 -6.85 17.00 -5.30
CA GLU A 44 -7.08 16.16 -4.12
C GLU A 44 -6.62 14.71 -4.39
N GLN A 45 -7.03 14.14 -5.52
CA GLN A 45 -6.64 12.78 -5.92
C GLN A 45 -5.13 12.66 -6.10
N LEU A 46 -4.48 13.65 -6.75
CA LEU A 46 -3.02 13.68 -6.91
C LEU A 46 -2.28 13.79 -5.57
N SER A 47 -2.78 14.65 -4.68
CA SER A 47 -2.17 14.85 -3.36
C SER A 47 -2.34 13.60 -2.48
N MET A 48 -3.50 12.94 -2.56
CA MET A 48 -3.78 11.70 -1.86
C MET A 48 -2.89 10.57 -2.36
N ALA A 49 -2.76 10.40 -3.68
CA ALA A 49 -1.87 9.41 -4.27
C ALA A 49 -0.41 9.63 -3.85
N THR A 50 0.07 10.88 -3.92
CA THR A 50 1.44 11.24 -3.51
C THR A 50 1.72 10.89 -2.05
N LEU A 51 0.74 11.14 -1.16
CA LEU A 51 0.86 10.80 0.25
C LEU A 51 0.88 9.28 0.45
N LYS A 52 -0.05 8.55 -0.17
CA LYS A 52 -0.08 7.07 -0.10
C LYS A 52 1.24 6.47 -0.59
N ASP A 53 1.78 6.94 -1.71
CA ASP A 53 3.03 6.43 -2.27
C ASP A 53 4.22 6.68 -1.34
N LYS A 54 4.34 7.89 -0.78
CA LYS A 54 5.42 8.21 0.17
C LYS A 54 5.37 7.35 1.44
N LEU A 55 4.17 7.12 1.96
CA LEU A 55 3.99 6.30 3.16
C LEU A 55 4.27 4.82 2.87
N ARG A 56 3.76 4.30 1.75
CA ARG A 56 3.95 2.90 1.34
C ARG A 56 5.37 2.55 0.93
N ALA A 57 6.18 3.55 0.55
CA ALA A 57 7.61 3.36 0.32
C ALA A 57 8.37 3.00 1.61
N ILE A 58 7.81 3.32 2.78
CA ILE A 58 8.49 3.20 4.08
C ILE A 58 7.77 2.17 4.96
N TYR A 59 6.44 2.15 4.95
CA TYR A 59 5.62 1.38 5.88
C TYR A 59 4.71 0.38 5.16
N VAL A 60 4.48 -0.77 5.78
CA VAL A 60 3.57 -1.83 5.33
C VAL A 60 2.22 -1.67 6.03
N GLY A 61 1.12 -1.99 5.33
CA GLY A 61 -0.22 -1.99 5.93
C GLY A 61 -0.75 -0.59 6.23
N VAL A 62 -0.45 0.39 5.36
CA VAL A 62 -0.89 1.77 5.52
C VAL A 62 -1.93 2.13 4.48
N ASP A 63 -3.04 2.70 4.95
CA ASP A 63 -4.01 3.38 4.10
C ASP A 63 -4.25 4.81 4.55
N VAL A 64 -4.75 5.62 3.61
CA VAL A 64 -5.06 7.03 3.84
C VAL A 64 -6.46 7.31 3.31
N LYS A 65 -7.29 7.89 4.16
CA LYS A 65 -8.65 8.30 3.81
C LYS A 65 -8.95 9.69 4.34
N THR A 66 -10.04 10.28 3.84
CA THR A 66 -10.58 11.52 4.37
C THR A 66 -11.94 11.28 5.01
N THR A 67 -12.29 12.09 6.00
CA THR A 67 -13.63 12.08 6.60
C THR A 67 -14.38 13.37 6.25
N PRO A 68 -15.72 13.37 6.33
CA PRO A 68 -16.53 14.59 6.18
C PRO A 68 -16.18 15.70 7.19
N LYS A 69 -15.48 15.38 8.29
CA LYS A 69 -15.04 16.33 9.31
C LYS A 69 -13.72 17.02 8.98
N LYS A 70 -13.22 16.87 7.74
CA LYS A 70 -11.88 17.31 7.32
C LYS A 70 -10.78 16.67 8.17
N GLU A 71 -10.90 15.37 8.44
CA GLU A 71 -9.80 14.59 8.98
C GLU A 71 -9.10 13.86 7.85
N LEU A 72 -7.77 13.85 7.88
CA LEU A 72 -6.93 13.01 7.05
C LEU A 72 -6.45 11.86 7.92
N VAL A 73 -7.07 10.71 7.73
CA VAL A 73 -6.91 9.54 8.59
C VAL A 73 -5.86 8.63 7.98
N LEU A 74 -4.77 8.43 8.71
CA LEU A 74 -3.68 7.52 8.37
C LEU A 74 -3.88 6.26 9.20
N GLN A 75 -4.33 5.21 8.53
CA GLN A 75 -4.58 3.92 9.15
C GLN A 75 -3.33 3.07 9.05
N VAL A 76 -2.95 2.46 10.17
CA VAL A 76 -1.79 1.56 10.24
C VAL A 76 -2.24 0.25 10.86
N VAL A 77 -2.04 -0.83 10.13
CA VAL A 77 -2.20 -2.20 10.63
C VAL A 77 -0.95 -2.55 11.43
N ALA A 78 -1.08 -2.58 12.76
CA ALA A 78 0.06 -2.68 13.66
C ALA A 78 -0.37 -3.19 15.04
N ASP A 79 0.54 -3.89 15.73
CA ASP A 79 0.46 -3.98 17.19
C ASP A 79 0.69 -2.59 17.82
N GLU A 80 0.40 -2.46 19.12
CA GLU A 80 0.48 -1.19 19.82
C GLU A 80 1.89 -0.59 19.84
N ASP A 81 2.91 -1.42 20.00
CA ASP A 81 4.30 -0.96 20.09
C ASP A 81 4.80 -0.44 18.73
N TYR A 82 4.52 -1.17 17.65
CA TYR A 82 4.84 -0.76 16.29
C TYR A 82 4.03 0.46 15.87
N PHE A 83 2.74 0.53 16.21
CA PHE A 83 1.89 1.69 15.94
C PHE A 83 2.48 2.97 16.55
N ASN A 84 2.79 2.92 17.84
CA ASN A 84 3.37 4.06 18.56
C ASN A 84 4.72 4.51 17.99
N LEU A 85 5.52 3.57 17.47
CA LEU A 85 6.80 3.86 16.84
C LEU A 85 6.61 4.57 15.49
N VAL A 86 5.78 4.00 14.61
CA VAL A 86 5.64 4.51 13.24
C VAL A 86 4.84 5.80 13.16
N THR A 87 3.86 6.02 14.04
CA THR A 87 3.09 7.28 14.06
C THR A 87 3.99 8.50 14.21
N LYS A 88 5.01 8.44 15.07
CA LYS A 88 5.96 9.54 15.29
C LYS A 88 6.79 9.87 14.06
N ASP A 89 7.13 8.85 13.27
CA ASP A 89 7.92 9.00 12.06
C ASP A 89 7.05 9.40 10.85
N MET A 90 5.81 8.91 10.82
CA MET A 90 4.84 9.16 9.77
C MET A 90 4.29 10.59 9.79
N GLU A 91 4.09 11.18 10.96
CA GLU A 91 3.57 12.53 11.13
C GLU A 91 4.33 13.63 10.37
N PRO A 92 5.66 13.79 10.49
CA PRO A 92 6.39 14.80 9.74
C PRO A 92 6.33 14.57 8.22
N ILE A 93 6.28 13.31 7.77
CA ILE A 93 6.14 12.97 6.35
C ILE A 93 4.79 13.44 5.83
N ALA A 94 3.71 13.09 6.53
CA ALA A 94 2.36 13.47 6.17
C ALA A 94 2.21 15.00 6.13
N LYS A 95 2.67 15.70 7.18
CA LYS A 95 2.67 17.17 7.24
C LYS A 95 3.41 17.80 6.07
N SER A 96 4.58 17.27 5.71
CA SER A 96 5.36 17.79 4.59
C SER A 96 4.64 17.66 3.25
N VAL A 97 3.87 16.59 3.05
CA VAL A 97 3.14 16.37 1.79
C VAL A 97 1.90 17.26 1.72
N ILE A 98 1.18 17.42 2.84
CA ILE A 98 -0.09 18.14 2.84
C ILE A 98 0.02 19.64 3.01
N ALA A 99 1.18 20.16 3.45
CA ALA A 99 1.39 21.59 3.69
C ALA A 99 1.03 22.50 2.50
N ASN A 100 1.14 21.99 1.27
CA ASN A 100 0.82 22.72 0.04
C ASN A 100 -0.25 22.00 -0.79
N SER A 101 -1.13 21.24 -0.14
CA SER A 101 -2.18 20.46 -0.81
C SER A 101 -3.58 20.93 -0.41
N PRO A 102 -4.64 20.44 -1.07
CA PRO A 102 -6.02 20.66 -0.63
C PRO A 102 -6.33 20.15 0.78
N PHE A 103 -5.43 19.37 1.40
CA PHE A 103 -5.57 18.84 2.75
C PHE A 103 -4.83 19.68 3.81
N MET A 104 -4.32 20.87 3.47
CA MET A 104 -3.53 21.70 4.40
C MET A 104 -4.28 22.09 5.69
N ASP A 105 -5.61 22.18 5.61
CA ASP A 105 -6.50 22.50 6.72
C ASP A 105 -7.12 21.26 7.37
N TYR A 106 -6.76 20.06 6.92
CA TYR A 106 -7.26 18.82 7.48
C TYR A 106 -6.54 18.48 8.78
N THR A 107 -7.29 17.95 9.74
CA THR A 107 -6.71 17.41 10.97
C THR A 107 -6.11 16.05 10.67
N LEU A 108 -4.81 15.87 10.98
CA LEU A 108 -4.16 14.57 10.84
C LEU A 108 -4.57 13.66 11.99
N VAL A 109 -5.13 12.50 11.67
CA VAL A 109 -5.59 11.50 12.64
C VAL A 109 -4.89 10.19 12.33
N PHE A 110 -4.39 9.51 13.37
CA PHE A 110 -3.78 8.20 13.25
C PHE A 110 -4.71 7.16 13.86
N GLU A 111 -5.06 6.16 13.08
CA GLU A 111 -5.89 5.06 13.53
C GLU A 111 -5.06 3.78 13.53
N ARG A 112 -4.93 3.18 14.72
CA ARG A 112 -4.45 1.81 14.86
C ARG A 112 -5.59 0.90 14.45
N TRP A 113 -5.41 0.14 13.38
CA TRP A 113 -6.35 -0.92 13.08
C TRP A 113 -5.96 -2.14 13.92
N GLU A 114 -6.68 -2.37 15.02
CA GLU A 114 -6.53 -3.61 15.79
C GLU A 114 -7.18 -4.77 15.05
N LEU A 115 -6.44 -5.87 15.01
CA LEU A 115 -6.68 -7.11 14.28
C LEU A 115 -7.96 -7.89 14.68
N THR A 116 -8.94 -7.27 15.36
CA THR A 116 -10.10 -7.96 15.94
C THR A 116 -11.49 -7.43 15.55
N SER A 117 -11.68 -6.30 14.87
CA SER A 117 -13.02 -5.91 14.42
C SER A 117 -13.26 -6.36 12.99
N ARG A 118 -13.85 -7.55 12.90
CA ARG A 118 -14.65 -8.01 11.76
C ARG A 118 -15.84 -7.08 11.62
N ASP A 119 -15.65 -5.95 10.95
CA ASP A 119 -16.77 -5.15 10.49
C ASP A 119 -17.13 -5.62 9.08
N GLU A 120 -18.17 -6.46 9.03
CA GLU A 120 -18.82 -6.95 7.80
C GLU A 120 -19.35 -5.80 6.91
N GLU A 121 -19.20 -4.54 7.33
CA GLU A 121 -19.63 -3.33 6.61
C GLU A 121 -18.62 -2.76 5.61
N ASP A 122 -17.35 -3.17 5.62
CA ASP A 122 -16.34 -2.64 4.67
C ASP A 122 -16.31 -3.37 3.32
N ILE A 123 -17.23 -4.33 3.10
CA ILE A 123 -17.38 -5.05 1.83
C ILE A 123 -18.55 -4.51 1.00
N ASN A 124 -18.68 -3.18 0.90
CA ASN A 124 -19.42 -2.55 -0.21
C ASN A 124 -18.47 -2.28 -1.39
N LEU A 125 -17.70 -3.31 -1.76
CA LEU A 125 -17.03 -3.36 -3.05
C LEU A 125 -18.01 -3.91 -4.08
N ASP A 126 -18.04 -3.29 -5.26
CA ASP A 126 -18.66 -3.79 -6.49
C ASP A 126 -18.65 -5.33 -6.53
N ASN A 127 -19.83 -5.96 -6.71
CA ASN A 127 -20.10 -7.37 -6.37
C ASN A 127 -19.03 -8.36 -6.89
N GLY A 128 -18.33 -8.04 -7.99
CA GLY A 128 -17.22 -8.84 -8.52
C GLY A 128 -15.94 -8.81 -7.68
N VAL A 129 -15.54 -7.66 -7.13
CA VAL A 129 -14.33 -7.55 -6.30
C VAL A 129 -14.56 -8.17 -4.93
N SER A 130 -15.77 -8.03 -4.38
CA SER A 130 -16.18 -8.72 -3.14
C SER A 130 -16.08 -10.25 -3.27
N ASN A 131 -16.55 -10.83 -4.37
CA ASN A 131 -16.48 -12.28 -4.61
C ASN A 131 -15.05 -12.80 -4.85
N PHE A 132 -14.21 -12.01 -5.54
CA PHE A 132 -12.80 -12.34 -5.76
C PHE A 132 -12.02 -12.41 -4.44
N ILE A 133 -12.13 -11.39 -3.59
CA ILE A 133 -11.46 -11.35 -2.29
C ILE A 133 -11.98 -12.46 -1.37
N LYS A 134 -13.29 -12.71 -1.39
CA LYS A 134 -13.89 -13.83 -0.65
C LYS A 134 -13.27 -15.18 -1.03
N THR A 135 -13.05 -15.43 -2.33
CA THR A 135 -12.44 -16.68 -2.81
C THR A 135 -11.01 -16.85 -2.31
N ILE A 136 -10.25 -15.75 -2.26
CA ILE A 136 -8.88 -15.76 -1.70
C ILE A 136 -8.93 -16.09 -0.20
N VAL A 137 -9.81 -15.43 0.55
CA VAL A 137 -9.95 -15.67 2.00
C VAL A 137 -10.29 -17.13 2.27
N GLU A 138 -11.33 -17.68 1.62
CA GLU A 138 -11.76 -19.07 1.80
C GLU A 138 -10.64 -20.07 1.47
N SER A 139 -9.82 -19.78 0.45
CA SER A 139 -8.71 -20.66 0.07
C SER A 139 -7.56 -20.62 1.09
N LEU A 140 -7.28 -19.43 1.63
CA LEU A 140 -6.22 -19.21 2.61
C LEU A 140 -6.58 -19.64 4.04
N GLU A 141 -7.87 -19.81 4.36
CA GLU A 141 -8.32 -20.34 5.66
C GLU A 141 -7.79 -21.74 5.97
N SER A 142 -7.39 -22.50 4.94
CA SER A 142 -6.71 -23.80 5.12
C SER A 142 -5.34 -23.68 5.81
N TYR A 143 -4.72 -22.49 5.77
CA TYR A 143 -3.47 -22.19 6.45
C TYR A 143 -3.76 -21.67 7.86
N THR A 144 -3.42 -22.44 8.89
CA THR A 144 -3.64 -22.04 10.30
C THR A 144 -2.96 -20.73 10.71
N VAL A 145 -1.95 -20.31 9.94
CA VAL A 145 -1.20 -19.07 10.13
C VAL A 145 -1.84 -17.86 9.45
N PHE A 146 -2.83 -18.07 8.58
CA PHE A 146 -3.51 -16.99 7.88
C PHE A 146 -4.31 -16.12 8.86
N LYS A 147 -4.32 -14.81 8.62
CA LYS A 147 -5.10 -13.86 9.42
C LYS A 147 -6.07 -13.07 8.58
N HIS A 148 -5.58 -12.33 7.59
CA HIS A 148 -6.46 -11.52 6.76
C HIS A 148 -5.81 -11.18 5.42
N VAL A 149 -6.66 -10.71 4.51
CA VAL A 149 -6.26 -10.16 3.22
C VAL A 149 -6.62 -8.69 3.19
N THR A 150 -5.71 -7.85 2.73
CA THR A 150 -5.99 -6.49 2.30
C THR A 150 -5.70 -6.37 0.82
N THR A 151 -6.50 -5.54 0.16
CA THR A 151 -6.34 -5.21 -1.24
C THR A 151 -6.33 -3.69 -1.33
N ASP A 152 -5.36 -3.14 -2.07
CA ASP A 152 -5.62 -1.85 -2.69
C ASP A 152 -6.26 -2.14 -4.04
N HIS A 153 -7.28 -1.38 -4.41
CA HIS A 153 -8.26 -1.74 -5.43
C HIS A 153 -7.71 -2.08 -6.83
N GLN A 154 -6.39 -2.02 -7.09
CA GLN A 154 -5.81 -2.23 -8.42
C GLN A 154 -4.42 -2.88 -8.51
N SER A 155 -3.62 -3.02 -7.44
CA SER A 155 -2.20 -3.37 -7.63
C SER A 155 -1.60 -4.32 -6.62
N PHE A 156 -2.05 -4.33 -5.38
CA PHE A 156 -1.46 -5.14 -4.32
C PHE A 156 -2.50 -5.99 -3.60
N ILE A 157 -2.12 -7.25 -3.34
CA ILE A 157 -2.78 -8.13 -2.38
C ILE A 157 -1.79 -8.38 -1.26
N THR A 158 -2.10 -7.92 -0.06
CA THR A 158 -1.27 -8.19 1.13
C THR A 158 -1.98 -9.20 2.00
N ILE A 159 -1.32 -10.32 2.26
CA ILE A 159 -1.81 -11.42 3.08
C ILE A 159 -1.01 -11.40 4.37
N GLN A 160 -1.69 -11.11 5.47
CA GLN A 160 -1.05 -11.12 6.77
C GLN A 160 -1.17 -12.48 7.44
N THR A 161 -0.09 -12.88 8.10
CA THR A 161 0.06 -14.18 8.74
C THR A 161 0.58 -14.03 10.17
N THR A 162 0.51 -15.11 10.94
CA THR A 162 1.23 -15.24 12.21
C THR A 162 2.60 -15.89 12.08
N ILE A 163 3.08 -16.08 10.85
CA ILE A 163 4.39 -16.69 10.62
C ILE A 163 5.44 -15.79 11.28
N ASP A 164 6.28 -16.37 12.12
CA ASP A 164 7.46 -15.69 12.63
C ASP A 164 8.53 -15.70 11.54
N SER A 165 9.01 -14.51 11.16
CA SER A 165 10.00 -14.37 10.08
C SER A 165 11.36 -15.00 10.35
N SER A 166 11.60 -15.49 11.57
CA SER A 166 12.81 -16.25 11.94
C SER A 166 12.65 -17.76 11.79
N GLU A 167 11.43 -18.26 11.56
CA GLU A 167 11.20 -19.69 11.35
C GLU A 167 11.84 -20.17 10.04
N LYS A 168 12.45 -21.36 10.10
CA LYS A 168 13.19 -21.94 8.98
C LYS A 168 12.34 -22.13 7.71
N ASP A 169 11.05 -22.40 7.89
CA ASP A 169 10.12 -22.70 6.81
C ASP A 169 9.21 -21.50 6.47
N ALA A 170 9.45 -20.32 7.07
CA ALA A 170 8.61 -19.13 6.90
C ALA A 170 8.47 -18.68 5.44
N GLU A 171 9.60 -18.61 4.73
CA GLU A 171 9.63 -18.22 3.31
C GLU A 171 8.91 -19.26 2.44
N LYS A 172 9.16 -20.55 2.69
CA LYS A 172 8.51 -21.63 1.96
C LYS A 172 6.99 -21.59 2.11
N LEU A 173 6.50 -21.46 3.34
CA LEU A 173 5.07 -21.39 3.62
C LEU A 173 4.45 -20.14 2.99
N ALA A 174 5.17 -19.01 3.01
CA ALA A 174 4.74 -17.80 2.33
C ALA A 174 4.63 -18.00 0.81
N LEU A 175 5.60 -18.64 0.17
CA LEU A 175 5.55 -18.92 -1.27
C LEU A 175 4.38 -19.85 -1.64
N GLU A 176 4.05 -20.85 -0.80
CA GLU A 176 2.88 -21.73 -1.01
C GLU A 176 1.55 -20.94 -0.95
N MET A 177 1.43 -20.00 0.00
CA MET A 177 0.27 -19.12 0.11
C MET A 177 0.18 -18.15 -1.09
N GLU A 178 1.31 -17.59 -1.53
CA GLU A 178 1.37 -16.74 -2.72
C GLU A 178 0.93 -17.49 -3.98
N GLU A 179 1.43 -18.72 -4.17
CA GLU A 179 1.04 -19.58 -5.30
C GLU A 179 -0.47 -19.85 -5.31
N THR A 180 -1.04 -20.17 -4.15
CA THR A 180 -2.49 -20.36 -3.97
C THR A 180 -3.29 -19.14 -4.50
N VAL A 181 -2.83 -17.93 -4.17
CA VAL A 181 -3.51 -16.70 -4.62
C VAL A 181 -3.27 -16.43 -6.11
N TYR A 182 -2.07 -16.72 -6.63
CA TYR A 182 -1.80 -16.63 -8.06
C TYR A 182 -2.70 -17.54 -8.90
N GLU A 183 -2.96 -18.75 -8.45
CA GLU A 183 -3.87 -19.69 -9.14
C GLU A 183 -5.29 -19.12 -9.26
N ILE A 184 -5.79 -18.50 -8.19
CA ILE A 184 -7.12 -17.87 -8.16
C ILE A 184 -7.17 -16.69 -9.14
N ILE A 185 -6.15 -15.82 -9.14
CA ILE A 185 -6.04 -14.69 -10.08
C ILE A 185 -6.02 -15.20 -11.52
N ASN A 186 -5.23 -16.24 -11.80
CA ASN A 186 -5.13 -16.80 -13.14
C ASN A 186 -6.43 -17.47 -13.59
N PHE A 187 -7.16 -18.13 -12.68
CA PHE A 187 -8.47 -18.68 -12.97
C PHE A 187 -9.48 -17.59 -13.32
N GLN A 188 -9.56 -16.52 -12.53
CA GLN A 188 -10.44 -15.38 -12.81
C GLN A 188 -10.10 -14.71 -14.14
N ASN A 189 -8.81 -14.43 -14.38
CA ASN A 189 -8.35 -13.82 -15.63
C ASN A 189 -8.66 -14.64 -16.90
N ARG A 190 -8.82 -15.97 -16.79
CA ARG A 190 -9.24 -16.81 -17.92
C ARG A 190 -10.74 -16.76 -18.19
N ASN A 191 -11.53 -16.43 -17.17
CA ASN A 191 -12.99 -16.51 -17.20
C ASN A 191 -13.69 -15.14 -17.37
N GLU A 192 -12.98 -14.03 -17.14
CA GLU A 192 -13.50 -12.68 -17.40
C GLU A 192 -13.15 -12.18 -18.82
N GLN A 193 -14.09 -11.48 -19.48
CA GLN A 193 -13.87 -10.80 -20.78
C GLN A 193 -13.17 -9.43 -20.65
N SER A 194 -12.81 -9.04 -19.43
CA SER A 194 -12.28 -7.72 -19.06
C SER A 194 -10.74 -7.67 -19.09
N GLN A 195 -10.16 -6.52 -18.72
CA GLN A 195 -8.70 -6.37 -18.62
C GLN A 195 -8.11 -7.37 -17.62
N LYS A 196 -7.07 -8.09 -18.05
CA LYS A 196 -6.29 -9.00 -17.21
C LYS A 196 -5.78 -8.23 -15.99
N ARG A 197 -6.17 -8.68 -14.79
CA ARG A 197 -5.69 -8.10 -13.53
C ARG A 197 -4.36 -8.74 -13.15
N THR A 198 -3.40 -7.92 -12.78
CA THR A 198 -2.12 -8.35 -12.19
C THR A 198 -2.00 -7.70 -10.83
N TYR A 199 -1.75 -8.52 -9.81
CA TYR A 199 -1.49 -8.05 -8.46
C TYR A 199 -0.09 -8.47 -8.04
N ASP A 200 0.61 -7.57 -7.36
CA ASP A 200 1.79 -7.89 -6.58
C ASP A 200 1.33 -8.46 -5.23
N ILE A 201 1.73 -9.69 -4.94
CA ILE A 201 1.32 -10.40 -3.73
C ILE A 201 2.40 -10.27 -2.67
N LYS A 202 2.02 -9.87 -1.46
CA LYS A 202 2.93 -9.76 -0.32
C LYS A 202 2.40 -10.60 0.83
N ILE A 203 3.14 -11.64 1.19
CA ILE A 203 2.89 -12.39 2.42
C ILE A 203 3.70 -11.74 3.53
N VAL A 204 3.02 -11.28 4.58
CA VAL A 204 3.67 -10.57 5.69
C VAL A 204 3.57 -11.37 6.98
N SER A 205 4.69 -11.42 7.70
CA SER A 205 4.80 -12.00 9.05
C SER A 205 3.95 -11.27 10.08
N ALA A 206 3.90 -11.83 11.29
CA ALA A 206 3.28 -11.19 12.44
C ALA A 206 3.85 -9.78 12.70
N GLN A 207 5.15 -9.57 12.43
CA GLN A 207 5.85 -8.29 12.62
C GLN A 207 5.84 -7.38 11.38
N GLY A 208 5.03 -7.70 10.36
CA GLY A 208 4.89 -6.86 9.16
C GLY A 208 6.05 -6.97 8.15
N LYS A 209 7.03 -7.86 8.38
CA LYS A 209 8.09 -8.15 7.42
C LYS A 209 7.56 -9.03 6.29
N VAL A 210 7.88 -8.68 5.04
CA VAL A 210 7.57 -9.49 3.84
C VAL A 210 8.37 -10.80 3.88
N LEU A 211 7.69 -11.92 3.67
CA LEU A 211 8.22 -13.27 3.79
C LEU A 211 8.50 -13.96 2.46
N ASN A 212 7.75 -13.63 1.40
CA ASN A 212 7.89 -14.21 0.07
C ASN A 212 8.92 -13.42 -0.78
N ARG A 213 10.21 -13.50 -0.43
CA ARG A 213 11.29 -12.79 -1.15
C ARG A 213 12.47 -13.68 -1.48
#